data_AF-A0AAZ3QWN2-F1
#
_entry.id   AF-A0AAZ3QWN2-F1
#
_cell.length_a   1.000
_cell.length_b   1.000
_cell.length_c   1.000
_cell.angle_alpha   90.00
_cell.angle_beta   90.00
_cell.angle_gamma   90.00
#
_symmetry.space_group_name_H-M   'P 1'
#
loop_
_entity.id
_entity.type
_entity.pdbx_description
1 polymer ?
#
loop_
_entity_poly.entity_id
_entity_poly.type
_entity_poly.pdbx_seq_one_letter_code
_entity_poly.pdbx_strand_id
1 'polypeptide(L)'
;EEERERERERERERRERERERERERERERERERERILISSLHLEMNDIQQAVLMVDNSIVDMETIQALYENRAQPDELAQITRHYHTSEEELIKLLDKPEQFLYELSQIPDFPGRASCIIFQSVFIDAIASIQRKDLLETSSVREVMGLVLALGNHMNGGNRTRGQADGFGLEILPKLKDVKSRDNRISLVDYVVSYYLRNLDENAGTERSVFPLPEPRDVFLSAQVKFEDITKDLRQLRRDLTVCEKGVQKVCSSSPDEHLQPFKDKMEAFDNSSPQ
;
A
#
# COMPACT_ATOMS: atom_id res chain seq x y z
N GLU A 1 24.95 -47.14 11.52
CA GLU A 1 25.17 -45.74 11.11
C GLU A 1 23.82 -45.07 10.83
N GLU A 2 22.97 -45.70 10.01
CA GLU A 2 21.57 -45.27 9.77
C GLU A 2 20.73 -45.06 11.05
N GLU A 3 20.86 -45.91 12.06
CA GLU A 3 20.09 -45.76 13.31
C GLU A 3 20.49 -44.50 14.10
N ARG A 4 21.80 -44.17 14.10
CA ARG A 4 22.31 -42.93 14.70
C ARG A 4 21.91 -41.69 13.90
N GLU A 5 21.74 -41.83 12.59
CA GLU A 5 21.26 -40.75 11.72
C GLU A 5 19.76 -40.48 11.93
N ARG A 6 18.95 -41.54 12.01
CA ARG A 6 17.52 -41.46 12.37
C ARG A 6 17.29 -40.88 13.77
N GLU A 7 18.16 -41.20 14.73
CA GLU A 7 18.09 -40.63 16.08
C GLU A 7 18.41 -39.13 16.08
N ARG A 8 19.42 -38.70 15.31
CA ARG A 8 19.76 -37.28 15.12
C ARG A 8 18.64 -36.49 14.43
N GLU A 9 17.97 -37.10 13.46
CA GLU A 9 16.84 -36.48 12.76
C GLU A 9 15.64 -36.28 13.68
N ARG A 10 15.28 -37.30 14.47
CA ARG A 10 14.23 -37.20 15.51
C ARG A 10 14.55 -36.13 16.56
N GLU A 11 15.81 -36.01 16.94
CA GLU A 11 16.25 -34.99 17.89
C GLU A 11 16.15 -33.57 17.29
N ARG A 12 16.46 -33.40 16.00
CA ARG A 12 16.26 -32.13 15.27
C ARG A 12 14.79 -31.75 15.19
N GLU A 13 13.92 -32.68 14.80
CA GLU A 13 12.46 -32.44 14.76
C GLU A 13 11.91 -32.07 16.14
N ARG A 14 12.36 -32.74 17.20
CA ARG A 14 11.91 -32.43 18.57
C ARG A 14 12.33 -31.02 18.99
N ARG A 15 13.58 -30.63 18.70
CA ARG A 15 14.10 -29.27 18.97
C ARG A 15 13.37 -28.22 18.15
N GLU A 16 12.99 -28.52 16.90
CA GLU A 16 12.25 -27.62 16.05
C GLU A 16 10.82 -27.39 16.55
N ARG A 17 10.11 -28.47 16.93
CA ARG A 17 8.78 -28.37 17.56
C ARG A 17 8.81 -27.62 18.88
N GLU A 18 9.87 -27.78 19.67
CA GLU A 18 10.03 -27.06 20.94
C GLU A 18 10.25 -25.56 20.71
N ARG A 19 11.07 -25.19 19.72
CA ARG A 19 11.25 -23.80 19.29
C ARG A 19 9.97 -23.18 18.73
N GLU A 20 9.19 -23.95 17.98
CA GLU A 20 7.91 -23.49 17.44
C GLU A 20 6.91 -23.18 18.57
N ARG A 21 6.80 -24.08 19.56
CA ARG A 21 5.99 -23.86 20.76
C ARG A 21 6.46 -22.66 21.60
N GLU A 22 7.77 -22.45 21.70
CA GLU A 22 8.32 -21.29 22.40
C GLU A 22 7.96 -19.98 21.68
N ARG A 23 8.09 -19.93 20.34
CA ARG A 23 7.66 -18.80 19.52
C ARG A 23 6.15 -18.53 19.63
N GLU A 24 5.34 -19.58 19.69
CA GLU A 24 3.89 -19.45 19.85
C GLU A 24 3.54 -18.82 21.21
N ARG A 25 4.16 -19.31 22.30
CA ARG A 25 3.99 -18.70 23.64
C ARG A 25 4.49 -17.27 23.71
N GLU A 26 5.55 -16.94 23.00
CA GLU A 26 6.05 -15.56 22.94
C GLU A 26 5.05 -14.64 22.23
N ARG A 27 4.49 -15.06 21.09
CA ARG A 27 3.43 -14.35 20.39
C ARG A 27 2.18 -14.18 21.25
N GLU A 28 1.81 -15.19 22.03
CA GLU A 28 0.68 -15.12 22.96
C GLU A 28 0.92 -14.05 24.04
N ARG A 29 2.13 -14.00 24.61
CA ARG A 29 2.51 -12.96 25.58
C ARG A 29 2.57 -11.57 24.96
N GLU A 30 2.98 -11.46 23.71
CA GLU A 30 3.03 -10.19 22.97
C GLU A 30 1.62 -9.64 22.74
N ARG A 31 0.70 -10.48 22.24
CA ARG A 31 -0.72 -10.14 22.12
C ARG A 31 -1.33 -9.70 23.45
N GLU A 32 -1.01 -10.39 24.54
CA GLU A 32 -1.53 -10.01 25.85
C GLU A 32 -1.03 -8.62 26.29
N ARG A 33 0.24 -8.29 26.01
CA ARG A 33 0.78 -6.95 26.27
C ARG A 33 0.10 -5.89 25.41
N GLU A 34 -0.13 -6.17 24.14
CA GLU A 34 -0.81 -5.27 23.22
C GLU A 34 -2.27 -5.05 23.63
N ARG A 35 -2.98 -6.09 24.07
CA ARG A 35 -4.34 -5.97 24.62
C ARG A 35 -4.40 -5.09 25.85
N ILE A 36 -3.46 -5.25 26.78
CA ILE A 36 -3.35 -4.37 27.94
C ILE A 36 -3.12 -2.93 27.47
N LEU A 37 -2.20 -2.72 26.52
CA LEU A 37 -1.93 -1.40 25.97
C LEU A 37 -3.18 -0.78 25.34
N ILE A 38 -3.87 -1.53 24.48
CA ILE A 38 -5.12 -1.11 23.82
C ILE A 38 -6.20 -0.79 24.86
N SER A 39 -6.37 -1.63 25.89
CA SER A 39 -7.33 -1.35 26.97
C SER A 39 -6.94 -0.14 27.83
N SER A 40 -5.68 0.29 27.76
CA SER A 40 -5.15 1.47 28.47
C SER A 40 -5.14 2.73 27.60
N LEU A 41 -5.31 2.59 26.27
CA LEU A 41 -5.59 3.72 25.40
C LEU A 41 -6.92 4.32 25.85
N HIS A 42 -6.98 5.65 25.97
CA HIS A 42 -8.20 6.37 26.34
C HIS A 42 -9.15 6.46 25.14
N LEU A 43 -9.41 5.31 24.50
CA LEU A 43 -10.35 5.17 23.41
C LEU A 43 -11.68 4.74 23.99
N GLU A 44 -12.71 5.53 23.77
CA GLU A 44 -14.06 5.13 24.16
C GLU A 44 -14.56 4.04 23.21
N MET A 45 -15.21 3.00 23.74
CA MET A 45 -15.77 1.92 22.92
C MET A 45 -16.77 2.43 21.88
N ASN A 46 -17.45 3.55 22.18
CA ASN A 46 -18.34 4.23 21.25
C ASN A 46 -17.57 4.75 20.02
N ASP A 47 -16.39 5.34 20.21
CA ASP A 47 -15.56 5.83 19.09
C ASP A 47 -15.11 4.69 18.19
N ILE A 48 -14.74 3.54 18.77
CA ILE A 48 -14.38 2.34 18.01
C ILE A 48 -15.59 1.83 17.22
N GLN A 49 -16.75 1.75 17.86
CA GLN A 49 -17.99 1.33 17.22
C GLN A 49 -18.37 2.26 16.06
N GLN A 50 -18.32 3.57 16.28
CA GLN A 50 -18.59 4.57 15.24
C GLN A 50 -17.60 4.45 14.09
N ALA A 51 -16.30 4.33 14.38
CA ALA A 51 -15.28 4.21 13.35
C ALA A 51 -15.52 3.02 12.42
N VAL A 52 -15.89 1.87 12.97
CA VAL A 52 -16.11 0.63 12.22
C VAL A 52 -17.47 0.60 11.51
N LEU A 53 -18.54 1.07 12.16
CA LEU A 53 -19.88 1.09 11.56
C LEU A 53 -20.00 2.16 10.47
N MET A 54 -19.42 3.34 10.73
CA MET A 54 -19.47 4.48 9.83
C MET A 54 -18.36 4.46 8.77
N VAL A 55 -17.38 3.56 8.89
CA VAL A 55 -16.16 3.53 8.06
C VAL A 55 -15.50 4.92 8.07
N ASP A 56 -15.20 5.40 9.28
CA ASP A 56 -14.62 6.72 9.53
C ASP A 56 -13.45 6.58 10.50
N ASN A 57 -12.24 6.76 9.97
CA ASN A 57 -10.99 6.63 10.70
C ASN A 57 -10.38 7.99 11.10
N SER A 58 -11.22 9.03 11.25
CA SER A 58 -10.76 10.37 11.66
C SER A 58 -10.46 10.48 13.16
N ILE A 59 -11.22 9.77 14.00
CA ILE A 59 -11.03 9.74 15.46
C ILE A 59 -10.14 8.55 15.85
N VAL A 60 -10.48 7.36 15.33
CA VAL A 60 -9.70 6.13 15.52
C VAL A 60 -8.90 5.89 14.24
N ASP A 61 -7.59 6.09 14.31
CA ASP A 61 -6.71 5.97 13.15
C ASP A 61 -6.62 4.51 12.64
N MET A 62 -6.10 4.37 11.42
CA MET A 62 -6.01 3.06 10.75
C MET A 62 -5.09 2.09 11.50
N GLU A 63 -4.01 2.59 12.11
CA GLU A 63 -3.07 1.79 12.90
C GLU A 63 -3.77 1.17 14.11
N THR A 64 -4.62 1.95 14.79
CA THR A 64 -5.44 1.48 15.91
C THR A 64 -6.48 0.47 15.45
N ILE A 65 -7.18 0.70 14.34
CA ILE A 65 -8.15 -0.27 13.78
C ILE A 65 -7.45 -1.60 13.46
N GLN A 66 -6.24 -1.54 12.90
CA GLN A 66 -5.44 -2.73 12.63
C GLN A 66 -5.03 -3.45 13.91
N ALA A 67 -4.52 -2.72 14.92
CA ALA A 67 -4.16 -3.31 16.21
C ALA A 67 -5.35 -3.98 16.91
N LEU A 68 -6.54 -3.35 16.86
CA LEU A 68 -7.79 -3.91 17.37
C LEU A 68 -8.19 -5.17 16.62
N TYR A 69 -8.06 -5.18 15.28
CA TYR A 69 -8.33 -6.35 14.48
C TYR A 69 -7.38 -7.50 14.83
N GLU A 70 -6.07 -7.27 14.92
CA GLU A 70 -5.07 -8.31 15.20
C GLU A 70 -5.21 -8.90 16.62
N ASN A 71 -5.61 -8.08 17.59
CA ASN A 71 -5.73 -8.46 19.01
C ASN A 71 -7.14 -8.88 19.44
N ARG A 72 -8.12 -8.87 18.52
CA ARG A 72 -9.49 -9.32 18.79
C ARG A 72 -9.53 -10.75 19.33
N ALA A 73 -10.52 -11.05 20.16
CA ALA A 73 -10.72 -12.39 20.68
C ALA A 73 -10.95 -13.40 19.55
N GLN A 74 -10.27 -14.54 19.63
CA GLN A 74 -10.52 -15.66 18.72
C GLN A 74 -11.84 -16.35 19.07
N PRO A 75 -12.51 -17.06 18.14
CA PRO A 75 -13.81 -17.68 18.41
C PRO A 75 -13.84 -18.56 19.68
N ASP A 76 -12.79 -19.33 19.90
CA ASP A 76 -12.67 -20.27 21.03
C ASP A 76 -12.48 -19.54 22.36
N GLU A 77 -11.75 -18.43 22.33
CA GLU A 77 -11.49 -17.56 23.47
C GLU A 77 -12.73 -16.73 23.81
N LEU A 78 -13.37 -16.15 22.80
CA LEU A 78 -14.61 -15.41 22.97
C LEU A 78 -15.70 -16.30 23.58
N ALA A 79 -15.80 -17.57 23.14
CA ALA A 79 -16.73 -18.52 23.75
C ALA A 79 -16.45 -18.77 25.24
N GLN A 80 -15.19 -18.74 25.68
CA GLN A 80 -14.84 -18.84 27.09
C GLN A 80 -15.24 -17.58 27.85
N ILE A 81 -14.87 -16.40 27.34
CA ILE A 81 -15.22 -15.09 27.91
C ILE A 81 -16.74 -14.97 28.06
N THR A 82 -17.51 -15.28 27.01
CA THR A 82 -18.97 -15.22 27.00
C THR A 82 -19.61 -16.20 27.98
N ARG A 83 -19.08 -17.43 28.13
CA ARG A 83 -19.57 -18.37 29.14
C ARG A 83 -19.35 -17.83 30.55
N HIS A 84 -18.17 -17.30 30.84
CA HIS A 84 -17.89 -16.65 32.12
C HIS A 84 -18.83 -15.46 32.36
N TYR A 85 -19.13 -14.68 31.32
CA TYR A 85 -20.02 -13.54 31.39
C TYR A 85 -21.48 -13.91 31.74
N HIS A 86 -22.02 -15.01 31.20
CA HIS A 86 -23.42 -15.40 31.39
C HIS A 86 -23.68 -16.34 32.58
N THR A 87 -22.66 -17.00 33.13
CA THR A 87 -22.84 -18.01 34.20
C THR A 87 -22.73 -17.40 35.60
N SER A 88 -22.26 -16.15 35.71
CA SER A 88 -21.92 -15.53 37.00
C SER A 88 -22.99 -14.51 37.43
N GLU A 89 -23.56 -14.72 38.62
CA GLU A 89 -24.38 -13.70 39.31
C GLU A 89 -23.61 -12.36 39.37
N GLU A 90 -24.34 -11.25 39.26
CA GLU A 90 -23.89 -9.86 39.04
C GLU A 90 -22.72 -9.38 39.93
N GLU A 91 -22.40 -10.07 41.04
CA GLU A 91 -21.29 -9.75 41.94
C GLU A 91 -19.90 -10.16 41.42
N LEU A 92 -19.80 -11.08 40.45
CA LEU A 92 -18.52 -11.57 39.88
C LEU A 92 -18.14 -10.94 38.52
N ILE A 93 -18.95 -10.02 37.98
CA ILE A 93 -18.56 -9.17 36.83
C ILE A 93 -17.26 -8.38 37.15
N LYS A 94 -16.95 -8.19 38.45
CA LYS A 94 -15.69 -7.65 38.97
C LYS A 94 -14.46 -8.58 38.81
N LEU A 95 -14.60 -9.78 38.26
CA LEU A 95 -13.55 -10.80 38.19
C LEU A 95 -13.02 -11.08 36.78
N LEU A 96 -13.60 -10.47 35.75
CA LEU A 96 -12.96 -10.37 34.43
C LEU A 96 -11.90 -9.28 34.53
N ASP A 97 -10.66 -9.60 34.18
CA ASP A 97 -9.61 -8.58 34.10
C ASP A 97 -9.98 -7.57 32.99
N LYS A 98 -9.58 -6.31 33.13
CA LYS A 98 -9.94 -5.22 32.18
C LYS A 98 -9.76 -5.58 30.69
N PRO A 99 -8.73 -6.34 30.28
CA PRO A 99 -8.59 -6.79 28.89
C PRO A 99 -9.75 -7.68 28.41
N GLU A 100 -10.22 -8.64 29.22
CA GLU A 100 -11.30 -9.56 28.85
C GLU A 100 -12.63 -8.82 28.68
N GLN A 101 -12.89 -7.82 29.54
CA GLN A 101 -14.05 -6.93 29.41
C GLN A 101 -14.00 -6.15 28.09
N PHE A 102 -12.85 -5.57 27.76
CA PHE A 102 -12.66 -4.84 26.51
C PHE A 102 -12.90 -5.73 25.27
N LEU A 103 -12.39 -6.96 25.28
CA LEU A 103 -12.57 -7.90 24.17
C LEU A 103 -14.01 -8.35 24.01
N TYR A 104 -14.71 -8.54 25.14
CA TYR A 104 -16.13 -8.83 25.12
C TYR A 104 -16.91 -7.65 24.52
N GLU A 105 -16.66 -6.42 24.98
CA GLU A 105 -17.29 -5.21 24.44
C GLU A 105 -17.01 -5.03 22.94
N LEU A 106 -15.75 -5.22 22.51
CA LEU A 106 -15.37 -5.18 21.09
C LEU A 106 -16.15 -6.21 20.26
N SER A 107 -16.40 -7.40 20.83
CA SER A 107 -17.17 -8.45 20.16
C SER A 107 -18.67 -8.13 20.04
N GLN A 108 -19.18 -7.18 20.83
CA GLN A 108 -20.57 -6.73 20.72
C GLN A 108 -20.79 -5.83 19.50
N ILE A 109 -19.71 -5.29 18.90
CA ILE A 109 -19.81 -4.52 17.66
C ILE A 109 -20.23 -5.48 16.51
N PRO A 110 -21.33 -5.19 15.80
CA PRO A 110 -21.87 -6.06 14.76
C PRO A 110 -20.84 -6.42 13.68
N ASP A 111 -20.45 -7.70 13.63
CA ASP A 111 -19.43 -8.26 12.72
C ASP A 111 -18.16 -7.39 12.62
N PHE A 112 -17.65 -6.94 13.78
CA PHE A 112 -16.38 -6.22 13.87
C PHE A 112 -15.25 -6.84 13.03
N PRO A 113 -14.99 -8.17 13.10
CA PRO A 113 -13.92 -8.78 12.31
C PRO A 113 -14.10 -8.59 10.81
N GLY A 114 -15.31 -8.80 10.29
CA GLY A 114 -15.61 -8.62 8.87
C GLY A 114 -15.43 -7.18 8.43
N ARG A 115 -15.98 -6.22 9.20
CA ARG A 115 -15.91 -4.79 8.90
C ARG A 115 -14.49 -4.25 8.95
N ALA A 116 -13.77 -4.49 10.05
CA ALA A 116 -12.40 -4.03 10.20
C ALA A 116 -11.48 -4.60 9.11
N SER A 117 -11.63 -5.89 8.75
CA SER A 117 -10.87 -6.48 7.65
C SER A 117 -11.10 -5.77 6.32
N CYS A 118 -12.33 -5.37 6.00
CA CYS A 118 -12.64 -4.66 4.75
C CYS A 118 -12.07 -3.23 4.77
N ILE A 119 -12.17 -2.52 5.90
CA ILE A 119 -11.65 -1.16 6.08
C ILE A 119 -10.12 -1.14 5.94
N ILE A 120 -9.42 -2.07 6.61
CA ILE A 120 -7.96 -2.19 6.52
C ILE A 120 -7.55 -2.50 5.07
N PHE A 121 -8.24 -3.46 4.42
CA PHE A 121 -7.93 -3.80 3.04
C PHE A 121 -8.13 -2.62 2.09
N GLN A 122 -9.22 -1.86 2.22
CA GLN A 122 -9.49 -0.68 1.41
C GLN A 122 -8.31 0.30 1.45
N SER A 123 -7.80 0.61 2.66
CA SER A 123 -6.64 1.50 2.82
C SER A 123 -5.39 0.94 2.15
N VAL A 124 -5.05 -0.31 2.45
CA VAL A 124 -3.85 -0.98 1.89
C VAL A 124 -3.92 -1.06 0.37
N PHE A 125 -5.10 -1.34 -0.19
CA PHE A 125 -5.30 -1.44 -1.63
C PHE A 125 -5.09 -0.10 -2.34
N ILE A 126 -5.66 0.99 -1.80
CA ILE A 126 -5.50 2.34 -2.35
C ILE A 126 -4.02 2.72 -2.36
N ASP A 127 -3.31 2.50 -1.26
CA ASP A 127 -1.88 2.80 -1.16
C ASP A 127 -1.04 1.94 -2.11
N ALA A 128 -1.38 0.66 -2.26
CA ALA A 128 -0.69 -0.25 -3.17
C ALA A 128 -0.86 0.17 -4.63
N ILE A 129 -2.08 0.51 -5.06
CA ILE A 129 -2.35 0.99 -6.42
C ILE A 129 -1.63 2.33 -6.67
N ALA A 130 -1.70 3.28 -5.74
CA ALA A 130 -1.00 4.55 -5.87
C ALA A 130 0.53 4.38 -5.92
N SER A 131 1.08 3.42 -5.18
CA SER A 131 2.49 3.04 -5.23
C SER A 131 2.90 2.45 -6.60
N ILE A 132 2.05 1.63 -7.20
CA ILE A 132 2.28 1.07 -8.54
C ILE A 132 2.19 2.17 -9.60
N GLN A 133 1.17 3.03 -9.55
CA GLN A 133 0.97 4.12 -10.50
C GLN A 133 2.11 5.14 -10.51
N ARG A 134 2.67 5.50 -9.34
CA ARG A 134 3.81 6.42 -9.25
C ARG A 134 5.08 5.93 -9.96
N LYS A 135 5.19 4.63 -10.24
CA LYS A 135 6.34 4.07 -10.98
C LYS A 135 6.26 4.36 -12.48
N ASP A 136 5.11 4.81 -12.98
CA ASP A 136 4.92 5.22 -14.36
C ASP A 136 5.33 6.70 -14.57
N LEU A 137 6.62 6.91 -14.86
CA LEU A 137 7.19 8.25 -15.08
C LEU A 137 7.00 8.79 -16.51
N LEU A 138 6.43 7.99 -17.41
CA LEU A 138 6.51 8.24 -18.86
C LEU A 138 5.34 9.06 -19.43
N GLU A 139 4.29 9.29 -18.64
CA GLU A 139 3.09 10.04 -19.06
C GLU A 139 3.19 11.56 -18.81
N THR A 140 4.40 12.13 -18.75
CA THR A 140 4.57 13.59 -18.60
C THR A 140 4.72 14.28 -19.96
N SER A 141 3.79 15.19 -20.27
CA SER A 141 3.76 15.97 -21.53
C SER A 141 5.06 16.74 -21.80
N SER A 142 5.75 17.15 -20.74
CA SER A 142 7.00 17.92 -20.78
C SER A 142 8.20 17.12 -21.30
N VAL A 143 8.28 15.80 -21.03
CA VAL A 143 9.33 14.94 -21.62
C VAL A 143 9.17 14.90 -23.14
N ARG A 144 7.92 14.82 -23.63
CA ARG A 144 7.62 14.79 -25.07
C ARG A 144 8.07 16.08 -25.75
N GLU A 145 7.92 17.24 -25.11
CA GLU A 145 8.38 18.53 -25.63
C GLU A 145 9.90 18.58 -25.78
N VAL A 146 10.65 18.12 -24.76
CA VAL A 146 12.11 18.06 -24.82
C VAL A 146 12.57 17.09 -25.92
N MET A 147 11.95 15.90 -26.01
CA MET A 147 12.26 14.94 -27.09
C MET A 147 11.93 15.52 -28.46
N GLY A 148 10.81 16.24 -28.60
CA GLY A 148 10.42 16.93 -29.84
C GLY A 148 11.41 18.03 -30.23
N LEU A 149 11.93 18.79 -29.26
CA LEU A 149 12.97 19.79 -29.50
C LEU A 149 14.28 19.14 -29.99
N VAL A 150 14.71 18.05 -29.35
CA VAL A 150 15.89 17.28 -29.79
C VAL A 150 15.69 16.75 -31.22
N LEU A 151 14.50 16.24 -31.54
CA LEU A 151 14.16 15.75 -32.88
C LEU A 151 14.22 16.87 -33.92
N ALA A 152 13.61 18.02 -33.63
CA ALA A 152 13.58 19.17 -34.52
C ALA A 152 14.99 19.70 -34.82
N LEU A 153 15.82 19.85 -33.79
CA LEU A 153 17.21 20.30 -33.93
C LEU A 153 18.05 19.28 -34.70
N GLY A 154 17.90 17.98 -34.38
CA GLY A 154 18.56 16.89 -35.10
C GLY A 154 18.20 16.88 -36.59
N ASN A 155 16.92 17.03 -36.92
CA ASN A 155 16.44 17.11 -38.30
C ASN A 155 16.98 18.32 -39.05
N HIS A 156 17.06 19.47 -38.38
CA HIS A 156 17.63 20.69 -38.96
C HIS A 156 19.13 20.51 -39.26
N MET A 157 19.90 20.00 -38.29
CA MET A 157 21.35 19.83 -38.42
C MET A 157 21.76 18.76 -39.43
N ASN A 158 20.92 17.74 -39.63
CA ASN A 158 21.13 16.68 -40.61
C ASN A 158 20.38 16.94 -41.93
N GLY A 159 19.95 18.18 -42.19
CA GLY A 159 19.28 18.56 -43.43
C GLY A 159 20.07 18.13 -44.68
N GLY A 160 19.38 17.49 -45.62
CA GLY A 160 20.00 16.92 -46.83
C GLY A 160 20.58 15.51 -46.68
N ASN A 161 20.67 14.98 -45.45
CA ASN A 161 21.03 13.58 -45.24
C ASN A 161 19.77 12.70 -45.29
N ARG A 162 19.68 11.84 -46.32
CA ARG A 162 18.52 10.98 -46.58
C ARG A 162 18.22 9.94 -45.50
N THR A 163 19.19 9.60 -44.64
CA THR A 163 19.03 8.58 -43.59
C THR A 163 19.02 9.15 -42.17
N ARG A 164 19.38 10.42 -41.99
CA ARG A 164 19.50 11.08 -40.67
C ARG A 164 18.73 12.38 -40.54
N GLY A 165 18.30 12.99 -41.64
CA GLY A 165 17.37 14.11 -41.66
C GLY A 165 15.96 13.63 -41.97
N GLN A 166 14.96 14.44 -41.61
CA GLN A 166 13.53 14.12 -41.80
C GLN A 166 13.10 12.83 -41.05
N ALA A 167 13.66 12.59 -39.87
CA ALA A 167 13.26 11.48 -39.02
C ALA A 167 11.96 11.82 -38.25
N ASP A 168 11.13 10.80 -38.03
CA ASP A 168 9.92 10.89 -37.18
C ASP A 168 10.23 10.61 -35.69
N GLY A 169 11.45 10.17 -35.39
CA GLY A 169 11.90 9.84 -34.04
C GLY A 169 13.38 9.44 -34.03
N PHE A 170 13.90 9.16 -32.84
CA PHE A 170 15.28 8.71 -32.64
C PHE A 170 15.36 7.68 -31.50
N GLY A 171 16.35 6.80 -31.54
CA GLY A 171 16.64 5.89 -30.43
C GLY A 171 17.24 6.64 -29.24
N LEU A 172 16.85 6.28 -28.00
CA LEU A 172 17.26 6.98 -26.78
C LEU A 172 18.78 6.90 -26.51
N GLU A 173 19.48 5.96 -27.13
CA GLU A 173 20.94 5.82 -27.08
C GLU A 173 21.71 7.02 -27.66
N ILE A 174 21.01 7.93 -28.36
CA ILE A 174 21.60 9.19 -28.84
C ILE A 174 21.68 10.25 -27.75
N LEU A 175 20.85 10.20 -26.71
CA LEU A 175 20.75 11.27 -25.71
C LEU A 175 22.10 11.56 -25.02
N PRO A 176 22.89 10.55 -24.60
CA PRO A 176 24.20 10.81 -24.03
C PRO A 176 25.20 11.44 -25.01
N LYS A 177 24.98 11.29 -26.33
CA LYS A 177 25.87 11.79 -27.40
C LYS A 177 25.62 13.25 -27.74
N LEU A 178 24.49 13.82 -27.31
CA LEU A 178 24.19 15.25 -27.53
C LEU A 178 25.27 16.15 -26.91
N LYS A 179 25.91 15.72 -25.82
CA LYS A 179 26.99 16.48 -25.16
C LYS A 179 28.25 16.60 -26.04
N ASP A 180 28.44 15.67 -26.97
CA ASP A 180 29.62 15.55 -27.83
C ASP A 180 29.46 16.39 -29.11
N VAL A 181 28.24 16.76 -29.46
CA VAL A 181 27.96 17.69 -30.57
C VAL A 181 28.14 19.11 -30.05
N LYS A 182 29.10 19.86 -30.61
CA LYS A 182 29.48 21.18 -30.14
C LYS A 182 29.24 22.27 -31.18
N SER A 183 29.12 23.51 -30.71
CA SER A 183 29.20 24.72 -31.52
C SER A 183 30.54 24.81 -32.25
N ARG A 184 30.61 25.65 -33.30
CA ARG A 184 31.83 25.81 -34.12
C ARG A 184 33.06 26.25 -33.32
N ASP A 185 32.85 26.97 -32.22
CA ASP A 185 33.89 27.44 -31.30
C ASP A 185 34.11 26.50 -30.10
N ASN A 186 33.46 25.33 -30.07
CA ASN A 186 33.52 24.33 -29.01
C ASN A 186 33.11 24.80 -27.61
N ARG A 187 32.41 25.93 -27.49
CA ARG A 187 32.01 26.50 -26.19
C ARG A 187 30.70 25.94 -25.64
N ILE A 188 29.78 25.54 -26.52
CA ILE A 188 28.42 25.14 -26.16
C ILE A 188 28.14 23.77 -26.78
N SER A 189 27.61 22.83 -26.01
CA SER A 189 27.12 21.55 -26.54
C SER A 189 25.68 21.65 -27.02
N LEU A 190 25.23 20.66 -27.79
CA LEU A 190 23.83 20.56 -28.19
C LEU A 190 22.91 20.39 -26.97
N VAL A 191 23.37 19.75 -25.89
CA VAL A 191 22.62 19.71 -24.61
C VAL A 191 22.43 21.10 -24.04
N ASP A 192 23.52 21.88 -23.93
CA ASP A 192 23.48 23.24 -23.39
C ASP A 192 22.55 24.14 -24.23
N TYR A 193 22.57 23.94 -25.55
CA TYR A 193 21.71 24.65 -26.48
C TYR A 193 20.24 24.25 -26.33
N VAL A 194 19.92 22.96 -26.20
CA VAL A 194 18.55 22.47 -25.95
C VAL A 194 17.98 23.08 -24.68
N VAL A 195 18.74 23.07 -23.57
CA VAL A 195 18.32 23.67 -22.30
C VAL A 195 18.08 25.17 -22.46
N SER A 196 19.03 25.88 -23.08
CA SER A 196 18.92 27.32 -23.31
C SER A 196 17.73 27.68 -24.19
N TYR A 197 17.46 26.86 -25.22
CA TYR A 197 16.35 27.07 -26.13
C TYR A 197 15.01 26.81 -25.45
N TYR A 198 14.91 25.73 -24.68
CA TYR A 198 13.71 25.41 -23.90
C TYR A 198 13.34 26.56 -22.96
N LEU A 199 14.30 27.02 -22.14
CA LEU A 199 14.06 28.13 -21.21
C LEU A 199 13.67 29.44 -21.91
N ARG A 200 14.20 29.71 -23.11
CA ARG A 200 13.92 30.97 -23.81
C ARG A 200 12.61 30.97 -24.59
N ASN A 201 12.15 29.80 -25.05
CA ASN A 201 11.09 29.72 -26.05
C ASN A 201 9.89 28.85 -25.65
N LEU A 202 10.04 27.98 -24.64
CA LEU A 202 9.00 27.02 -24.22
C LEU A 202 8.57 27.24 -22.77
N ASP A 203 9.48 27.61 -21.87
CA ASP A 203 9.13 27.91 -20.48
C ASP A 203 8.63 29.36 -20.32
N GLU A 204 7.30 29.52 -20.17
CA GLU A 204 6.65 30.81 -19.92
C GLU A 204 7.09 31.47 -18.61
N ASN A 205 7.59 30.68 -17.64
CA ASN A 205 7.97 31.14 -16.31
C ASN A 205 9.50 31.29 -16.15
N ALA A 206 10.26 31.20 -17.25
CA ALA A 206 11.70 31.21 -17.21
C ALA A 206 12.27 32.43 -16.47
N GLY A 207 13.24 32.18 -15.58
CA GLY A 207 13.86 33.21 -14.75
C GLY A 207 13.05 33.61 -13.50
N THR A 208 11.94 32.93 -13.21
CA THR A 208 11.16 33.09 -11.97
C THR A 208 11.23 31.83 -11.10
N GLU A 209 10.79 31.94 -9.85
CA GLU A 209 10.66 30.80 -8.92
C GLU A 209 9.62 29.75 -9.37
N ARG A 210 8.80 30.07 -10.38
CA ARG A 210 7.77 29.18 -10.94
C ARG A 210 8.27 28.37 -12.14
N SER A 211 9.50 28.59 -12.59
CA SER A 211 10.14 27.77 -13.63
C SER A 211 10.37 26.36 -13.08
N VAL A 212 9.84 25.36 -13.77
CA VAL A 212 9.98 23.95 -13.39
C VAL A 212 10.78 23.23 -14.48
N PHE A 213 11.75 22.44 -14.06
CA PHE A 213 12.52 21.62 -14.98
C PHE A 213 11.60 20.58 -15.64
N PRO A 214 11.51 20.51 -16.98
CA PRO A 214 10.50 19.72 -17.67
C PRO A 214 10.75 18.21 -17.66
N LEU A 215 11.94 17.78 -17.24
CA LEU A 215 12.28 16.37 -17.14
C LEU A 215 12.14 15.90 -15.70
N PRO A 216 11.75 14.63 -15.47
CA PRO A 216 11.72 14.05 -14.13
C PRO A 216 13.08 14.15 -13.45
N GLU A 217 13.06 14.20 -12.11
CA GLU A 217 14.28 14.19 -11.31
C GLU A 217 15.10 12.93 -11.61
N PRO A 218 16.44 13.02 -11.75
CA PRO A 218 17.28 11.86 -12.06
C PRO A 218 17.11 10.69 -11.08
N ARG A 219 16.80 11.00 -9.80
CA ARG A 219 16.51 10.00 -8.78
C ARG A 219 15.29 9.17 -9.12
N ASP A 220 14.23 9.81 -9.60
CA ASP A 220 12.97 9.13 -9.92
C ASP A 220 13.16 8.22 -11.13
N VAL A 221 13.81 8.73 -12.19
CA VAL A 221 14.17 7.92 -13.36
C VAL A 221 15.01 6.70 -12.98
N PHE A 222 15.97 6.87 -12.06
CA PHE A 222 16.80 5.78 -11.58
C PHE A 222 16.02 4.74 -10.76
N LEU A 223 15.06 5.17 -9.95
CA LEU A 223 14.18 4.26 -9.20
C LEU A 223 13.27 3.48 -10.15
N SER A 224 12.65 4.15 -11.13
CA SER A 224 11.81 3.47 -12.12
C SER A 224 12.60 2.51 -13.01
N ALA A 225 13.85 2.82 -13.35
CA ALA A 225 14.71 1.91 -14.10
C ALA A 225 15.05 0.60 -13.35
N GLN A 226 14.91 0.58 -12.02
CA GLN A 226 15.12 -0.63 -11.20
C GLN A 226 13.85 -1.47 -11.05
N VAL A 227 12.70 -0.96 -11.47
CA VAL A 227 11.42 -1.65 -11.34
C VAL A 227 11.40 -2.85 -12.29
N LYS A 228 11.05 -4.01 -11.75
CA LYS A 228 10.85 -5.23 -12.52
C LYS A 228 9.37 -5.41 -12.83
N PHE A 229 9.04 -5.57 -14.10
CA PHE A 229 7.67 -5.79 -14.53
C PHE A 229 7.10 -7.11 -14.01
N GLU A 230 7.93 -8.14 -13.80
CA GLU A 230 7.48 -9.39 -13.19
C GLU A 230 6.98 -9.18 -11.76
N ASP A 231 7.66 -8.34 -10.98
CA ASP A 231 7.28 -8.04 -9.60
C ASP A 231 5.95 -7.26 -9.59
N ILE A 232 5.80 -6.23 -10.45
CA ILE A 232 4.52 -5.51 -10.60
C ILE A 232 3.39 -6.48 -10.98
N THR A 233 3.64 -7.36 -11.95
CA THR A 233 2.64 -8.32 -12.41
C THR A 233 2.20 -9.26 -11.29
N LYS A 234 3.16 -9.69 -10.46
CA LYS A 234 2.88 -10.53 -9.29
C LYS A 234 2.06 -9.77 -8.25
N ASP A 235 2.44 -8.53 -7.95
CA ASP A 235 1.76 -7.67 -6.99
C ASP A 235 0.31 -7.39 -7.44
N LEU A 236 0.09 -7.02 -8.70
CA LEU A 236 -1.25 -6.80 -9.26
C LEU A 236 -2.11 -8.08 -9.19
N ARG A 237 -1.54 -9.24 -9.48
CA ARG A 237 -2.26 -10.53 -9.34
C ARG A 237 -2.62 -10.82 -7.88
N GLN A 238 -1.77 -10.45 -6.93
CA GLN A 238 -2.04 -10.61 -5.51
C GLN A 238 -3.15 -9.66 -5.08
N LEU A 239 -3.04 -8.37 -5.40
CA LEU A 239 -4.06 -7.36 -5.13
C LEU A 239 -5.43 -7.74 -5.69
N ARG A 240 -5.48 -8.29 -6.91
CA ARG A 240 -6.74 -8.79 -7.49
C ARG A 240 -7.35 -9.94 -6.70
N ARG A 241 -6.53 -10.88 -6.21
CA ARG A 241 -7.03 -11.99 -5.36
C ARG A 241 -7.57 -11.46 -4.05
N ASP A 242 -6.85 -10.53 -3.43
CA ASP A 242 -7.22 -9.95 -2.15
C ASP A 242 -8.47 -9.08 -2.28
N LEU A 243 -8.64 -8.37 -3.40
CA LEU A 243 -9.87 -7.64 -3.73
C LEU A 243 -11.07 -8.58 -3.80
N THR A 244 -10.98 -9.70 -4.53
CA THR A 244 -12.04 -10.72 -4.55
C THR A 244 -12.33 -11.31 -3.15
N VAL A 245 -11.32 -11.43 -2.29
CA VAL A 245 -11.53 -11.86 -0.90
C VAL A 245 -12.30 -10.80 -0.13
N CYS A 246 -11.94 -9.52 -0.29
CA CYS A 246 -12.62 -8.39 0.33
C CYS A 246 -14.07 -8.26 -0.14
N GLU A 247 -14.34 -8.36 -1.45
CA GLU A 247 -15.70 -8.35 -2.03
C GLU A 247 -16.61 -9.38 -1.37
N LYS A 248 -16.12 -10.61 -1.20
CA LYS A 248 -16.84 -11.67 -0.49
C LYS A 248 -17.04 -11.35 1.00
N GLY A 249 -16.04 -10.72 1.62
CA GLY A 249 -16.13 -10.21 2.99
C GLY A 249 -17.25 -9.18 3.15
N VAL A 250 -17.29 -8.19 2.26
CA VAL A 250 -18.33 -7.14 2.21
C VAL A 250 -19.71 -7.77 2.03
N GLN A 251 -19.87 -8.70 1.08
CA GLN A 251 -21.13 -9.42 0.87
C GLN A 251 -21.57 -10.17 2.12
N LYS A 252 -20.66 -10.86 2.79
CA LYS A 252 -20.94 -11.57 4.05
C LYS A 252 -21.43 -10.60 5.12
N VAL A 253 -20.67 -9.54 5.39
CA VAL A 253 -21.02 -8.49 6.37
C VAL A 253 -22.41 -7.92 6.08
N CYS A 254 -22.68 -7.59 4.82
CA CYS A 254 -23.97 -7.02 4.41
C CYS A 254 -25.13 -8.02 4.57
N SER A 255 -24.89 -9.31 4.33
CA SER A 255 -25.92 -10.35 4.47
C SER A 255 -26.25 -10.73 5.91
N SER A 256 -25.28 -10.59 6.83
CA SER A 256 -25.44 -10.95 8.24
C SER A 256 -25.79 -9.75 9.13
N SER A 257 -25.69 -8.53 8.63
CA SER A 257 -25.99 -7.32 9.40
C SER A 257 -27.48 -6.98 9.37
N PRO A 258 -28.07 -6.54 10.49
CA PRO A 258 -29.42 -5.96 10.49
C PRO A 258 -29.43 -4.62 9.76
N ASP A 259 -30.60 -4.20 9.27
CA ASP A 259 -30.78 -2.98 8.47
C ASP A 259 -30.23 -1.72 9.17
N GLU A 260 -30.35 -1.65 10.51
CA GLU A 260 -29.86 -0.54 11.35
C GLU A 260 -28.33 -0.36 11.32
N HIS A 261 -27.59 -1.42 11.00
CA HIS A 261 -26.12 -1.41 10.97
C HIS A 261 -25.57 -1.62 9.57
N LEU A 262 -26.43 -1.71 8.55
CA LEU A 262 -26.01 -1.97 7.18
C LEU A 262 -25.30 -0.74 6.59
N GLN A 263 -25.82 0.45 6.87
CA GLN A 263 -25.30 1.72 6.35
C GLN A 263 -24.51 2.49 7.41
N PRO A 264 -23.49 3.28 7.01
CA PRO A 264 -23.04 3.55 5.63
C PRO A 264 -22.00 2.56 5.08
N PHE A 265 -21.70 1.48 5.82
CA PHE A 265 -20.67 0.50 5.44
C PHE A 265 -20.88 -0.04 4.02
N LYS A 266 -22.10 -0.46 3.70
CA LYS A 266 -22.43 -1.00 2.38
C LYS A 266 -22.15 0.02 1.27
N ASP A 267 -22.70 1.23 1.38
CA ASP A 267 -22.53 2.26 0.35
C ASP A 267 -21.07 2.64 0.14
N LYS A 268 -20.29 2.77 1.22
CA LYS A 268 -18.86 3.11 1.13
C LYS A 268 -18.03 1.98 0.50
N MET A 269 -18.33 0.72 0.83
CA MET A 269 -17.62 -0.43 0.26
C MET A 269 -18.02 -0.69 -1.19
N GLU A 270 -19.28 -0.50 -1.56
CA GLU A 270 -19.72 -0.56 -2.96
C GLU A 270 -19.14 0.58 -3.80
N ALA A 271 -19.02 1.80 -3.25
CA ALA A 271 -18.35 2.90 -3.91
C ALA A 271 -16.86 2.59 -4.16
N PHE A 272 -16.18 1.97 -3.18
CA PHE A 272 -14.81 1.50 -3.31
C PHE A 272 -14.67 0.45 -4.43
N ASP A 273 -15.54 -0.55 -4.44
CA ASP A 273 -15.54 -1.62 -5.45
C ASP A 273 -15.74 -1.06 -6.87
N ASN A 274 -16.71 -0.16 -7.05
CA ASN A 274 -16.96 0.50 -8.33
C ASN A 274 -15.81 1.42 -8.79
N SER A 275 -15.05 1.99 -7.86
CA SER A 275 -13.91 2.86 -8.16
C SER A 275 -12.59 2.11 -8.40
N SER A 276 -12.56 0.81 -8.05
CA SER A 276 -11.34 0.01 -8.12
C SER A 276 -11.03 -0.43 -9.56
N PRO A 277 -9.76 -0.40 -10.00
CA PRO A 277 -9.40 -0.88 -11.35
C PRO A 277 -9.65 -2.39 -11.46
N GLN A 278 -10.45 -2.81 -12.46
CA GLN A 278 -10.75 -4.23 -12.75
C GLN A 278 -9.61 -4.97 -13.47
#